data_AF-T1D1I0-F1
#
_entry.id   AF-T1D1I0-F1
#
_cell.length_a   1.000
_cell.length_b   1.000
_cell.length_c   1.000
_cell.angle_alpha   90.00
_cell.angle_beta   90.00
_cell.angle_gamma   90.00
#
_symmetry.space_group_name_H-M   'P 1'
#
loop_
_entity.id
_entity.type
_entity.pdbx_description
1 polymer ?
#
loop_
_entity_poly.entity_id
_entity_poly.type
_entity_poly.pdbx_seq_one_letter_code
_entity_poly.pdbx_strand_id
1 'polypeptide(L)'
;RSTARLHPTAQVQLGDGLYAVRWVVGQVTEAGMACRFLPRRDVTLKCLGEPAWPKSLWGLVKEPQGWLEEYHLRSRVESFWGALKARSPEKIRKQVPHAQVVEATLRAVVHNLRQLCYWRWVAQLEPKPNDEPPVEVGG
;
A
#
# COMPACT_ATOMS: atom_id res chain seq x y z
N ARG A 1 19.37 5.03 0.48
CA ARG A 1 18.86 5.22 -0.91
C ARG A 1 17.42 5.70 -0.76
N SER A 2 17.08 6.93 -1.18
CA SER A 2 15.71 7.45 -1.05
C SER A 2 14.77 6.64 -1.95
N THR A 3 13.59 6.27 -1.45
CA THR A 3 12.56 5.47 -2.14
C THR A 3 12.20 6.05 -3.51
N ALA A 4 12.15 7.37 -3.61
CA ALA A 4 11.87 8.10 -4.85
C ALA A 4 12.88 7.81 -5.97
N ARG A 5 14.16 7.54 -5.62
CA ARG A 5 15.19 7.20 -6.61
C ARG A 5 15.01 5.80 -7.19
N LEU A 6 14.42 4.89 -6.43
CA LEU A 6 14.17 3.51 -6.86
C LEU A 6 12.84 3.39 -7.63
N HIS A 7 11.89 4.27 -7.34
CA HIS A 7 10.55 4.27 -7.94
C HIS A 7 10.19 5.70 -8.41
N PRO A 8 10.72 6.16 -9.55
CA PRO A 8 10.53 7.53 -10.03
C PRO A 8 9.09 7.84 -10.45
N THR A 9 8.27 6.81 -10.70
CA THR A 9 6.85 6.93 -11.05
C THR A 9 5.92 6.91 -9.83
N ALA A 10 6.46 6.79 -8.61
CA ALA A 10 5.65 6.79 -7.41
C ALA A 10 4.97 8.15 -7.25
N GLN A 11 3.64 8.14 -7.10
CA GLN A 11 2.84 9.35 -6.93
C GLN A 11 2.42 9.58 -5.47
N VAL A 12 2.34 8.49 -4.69
CA VAL A 12 1.83 8.53 -3.32
C VAL A 12 2.77 7.75 -2.41
N GLN A 13 3.08 8.33 -1.25
CA GLN A 13 3.77 7.65 -0.17
C GLN A 13 2.78 7.36 0.95
N LEU A 14 2.58 6.06 1.18
CA LEU A 14 1.82 5.56 2.33
C LEU A 14 2.75 5.37 3.53
N GLY A 15 2.25 5.57 4.74
CA GLY A 15 3.05 5.39 5.94
C GLY A 15 2.24 5.41 7.22
N ASP A 16 2.85 4.88 8.28
CA ASP A 16 2.24 4.87 9.61
C ASP A 16 2.07 6.28 10.19
N GLY A 17 1.20 6.42 11.19
CA GLY A 17 1.06 7.64 11.97
C GLY A 17 2.30 8.02 12.79
N LEU A 18 3.32 7.16 12.84
CA LEU A 18 4.67 7.53 13.32
C LEU A 18 5.38 8.50 12.36
N TYR A 19 5.11 8.39 11.05
CA TYR A 19 5.65 9.26 10.02
C TYR A 19 4.80 10.50 9.76
N ALA A 20 3.65 10.63 10.45
CA ALA A 20 2.78 11.80 10.42
C ALA A 20 3.40 12.98 11.19
N VAL A 21 4.61 13.36 10.82
CA VAL A 21 5.34 14.54 11.30
C VAL A 21 5.60 15.47 10.13
N ARG A 22 5.51 16.78 10.40
CA ARG A 22 5.51 17.83 9.37
C ARG A 22 6.72 17.74 8.43
N TRP A 23 7.93 17.70 8.97
CA TRP A 23 9.16 17.65 8.17
C TRP A 23 9.26 16.42 7.26
N VAL A 24 8.69 15.26 7.66
CA VAL A 24 8.64 14.07 6.78
C VAL A 24 7.67 14.32 5.63
N VAL A 25 6.53 14.95 5.89
CA VAL A 25 5.59 15.35 4.83
C VAL A 25 6.23 16.32 3.84
N GLY A 26 7.05 17.26 4.34
CA GLY A 26 7.89 18.13 3.52
C GLY A 26 8.81 17.35 2.58
N GLN A 27 9.63 16.43 3.13
CA GLN A 27 10.56 15.63 2.35
C GLN A 27 9.89 14.79 1.25
N VAL A 28 8.73 14.20 1.54
CA VAL A 28 7.97 13.43 0.54
C VAL A 28 7.41 14.34 -0.55
N THR A 29 6.95 15.52 -0.18
CA THR A 29 6.43 16.51 -1.13
C THR A 29 7.55 17.07 -2.02
N GLU A 30 8.74 17.30 -1.47
CA GLU A 30 9.95 17.66 -2.22
C GLU A 30 10.35 16.56 -3.22
N ALA A 31 10.07 15.29 -2.88
CA ALA A 31 10.26 14.16 -3.78
C ALA A 31 9.15 14.01 -4.83
N GLY A 32 8.19 14.93 -4.90
CA GLY A 32 7.11 14.95 -5.90
C GLY A 32 5.94 14.01 -5.59
N MET A 33 5.85 13.48 -4.38
CA MET A 33 4.83 12.52 -3.98
C MET A 33 3.79 13.14 -3.03
N ALA A 34 2.55 12.66 -3.08
CA ALA A 34 1.52 12.96 -2.10
C ALA A 34 1.68 12.10 -0.85
N CYS A 35 1.55 12.72 0.33
CA CYS A 35 1.59 12.02 1.62
C CYS A 35 0.22 11.49 2.03
N ARG A 36 0.14 10.20 2.36
CA ARG A 36 -1.00 9.60 3.06
C ARG A 36 -0.52 8.96 4.36
N PHE A 37 -0.34 9.80 5.38
CA PHE A 37 -0.03 9.37 6.74
C PHE A 37 -1.23 9.67 7.63
N LEU A 38 -1.68 8.66 8.38
CA LEU A 38 -2.81 8.84 9.28
C LEU A 38 -2.41 9.78 10.41
N PRO A 39 -3.07 10.94 10.57
CA PRO A 39 -2.76 11.86 11.65
C PRO A 39 -3.10 11.22 13.00
N ARG A 40 -2.33 11.58 14.03
CA ARG A 40 -2.68 11.23 15.42
C ARG A 40 -3.90 12.04 15.87
N ARG A 41 -4.58 11.57 16.92
CA ARG A 41 -5.85 12.15 17.41
C ARG A 41 -5.77 13.65 17.73
N ASP A 42 -4.60 14.14 18.10
CA ASP A 42 -4.32 15.50 18.58
C ASP A 42 -3.68 16.42 17.52
N VAL A 43 -3.66 15.98 16.26
CA VAL A 43 -3.05 16.75 15.17
C VAL A 43 -3.87 17.97 14.79
N THR A 44 -3.18 19.10 14.60
CA THR A 44 -3.76 20.33 14.03
C THR A 44 -3.32 20.56 12.58
N LEU A 45 -4.17 21.21 11.79
CA LEU A 45 -3.87 21.63 10.41
C LEU A 45 -2.89 22.83 10.33
N LYS A 46 -2.37 23.31 11.46
CA LYS A 46 -1.39 24.40 11.47
C LYS A 46 -0.13 23.98 10.72
N CYS A 47 0.25 24.82 9.76
CA CYS A 47 1.43 24.68 8.91
C CYS A 47 2.72 24.56 9.73
N LEU A 48 2.94 25.44 10.72
CA LEU A 48 4.14 25.46 11.59
C LEU A 48 5.46 25.31 10.81
N GLY A 49 5.59 26.03 9.70
CA GLY A 49 6.79 26.02 8.85
C GLY A 49 6.75 25.01 7.70
N GLU A 50 5.78 24.10 7.65
CA GLU A 50 5.64 23.12 6.57
C GLU A 50 4.31 23.29 5.81
N PRO A 51 4.30 23.96 4.66
CA PRO A 51 3.07 24.21 3.89
C PRO A 51 2.47 22.95 3.26
N ALA A 52 3.25 21.87 3.10
CA ALA A 52 2.73 20.61 2.61
C ALA A 52 1.85 19.88 3.64
N TRP A 53 2.01 20.19 4.94
CA TRP A 53 1.26 19.55 6.02
C TRP A 53 -0.27 19.70 5.87
N PRO A 54 -0.85 20.92 5.86
CA PRO A 54 -2.29 21.08 5.70
C PRO A 54 -2.80 20.49 4.38
N LYS A 55 -2.01 20.57 3.30
CA LYS A 55 -2.38 20.02 1.99
C LYS A 55 -2.52 18.49 2.01
N SER A 56 -1.62 17.80 2.71
CA SER A 56 -1.65 16.33 2.82
C SER A 56 -2.89 15.82 3.55
N LEU A 57 -3.37 16.58 4.54
CA LEU A 57 -4.54 16.26 5.36
C LEU A 57 -5.84 16.85 4.79
N TRP A 58 -5.77 17.75 3.82
CA TRP A 58 -6.94 18.40 3.25
C TRP A 58 -7.91 17.41 2.62
N GLY A 59 -7.39 16.37 1.97
CA GLY A 59 -8.21 15.28 1.43
C GLY A 59 -8.99 14.54 2.52
N LEU A 60 -8.40 14.32 3.69
CA LEU A 60 -9.07 13.67 4.83
C LEU A 60 -10.22 14.53 5.39
N VAL A 61 -10.15 15.87 5.24
CA VAL A 61 -11.22 16.78 5.67
C VAL A 61 -12.33 16.87 4.63
N LYS A 62 -11.98 16.99 3.36
CA LYS A 62 -12.93 17.23 2.25
C LYS A 62 -13.63 15.95 1.80
N GLU A 63 -12.88 14.86 1.70
CA GLU A 63 -13.35 13.56 1.21
C GLU A 63 -12.71 12.43 2.03
N PRO A 64 -13.17 12.23 3.28
CA PRO A 64 -12.54 11.31 4.20
C PRO A 64 -12.48 9.88 3.68
N GLN A 65 -13.52 9.43 2.98
CA GLN A 65 -13.62 8.04 2.51
C GLN A 65 -12.59 7.73 1.43
N GLY A 66 -12.49 8.55 0.37
CA GLY A 66 -11.47 8.35 -0.68
C GLY A 66 -10.05 8.43 -0.11
N TRP A 67 -9.80 9.37 0.81
CA TRP A 67 -8.51 9.46 1.50
C TRP A 67 -8.20 8.18 2.30
N LEU A 68 -9.18 7.65 3.03
CA LEU A 68 -9.03 6.42 3.82
C LEU A 68 -8.85 5.19 2.92
N GLU A 69 -9.55 5.10 1.79
CA GLU A 69 -9.39 4.02 0.82
C GLU A 69 -7.95 3.94 0.29
N GLU A 70 -7.38 5.09 -0.11
CA GLU A 70 -5.98 5.17 -0.52
C GLU A 70 -5.04 4.79 0.63
N TYR A 71 -5.29 5.29 1.85
CA TYR A 71 -4.50 4.94 3.03
C TYR A 71 -4.54 3.44 3.35
N HIS A 72 -5.70 2.81 3.21
CA HIS A 72 -5.92 1.39 3.52
C HIS A 72 -5.20 0.43 2.57
N LEU A 73 -4.71 0.89 1.41
CA LEU A 73 -3.79 0.11 0.57
C LEU A 73 -2.57 -0.39 1.38
N ARG A 74 -2.09 0.40 2.35
CA ARG A 74 -1.02 -0.01 3.27
C ARG A 74 -1.40 -1.26 4.07
N SER A 75 -2.58 -1.25 4.68
CA SER A 75 -3.05 -2.36 5.52
C SER A 75 -3.25 -3.64 4.71
N ARG A 76 -3.69 -3.53 3.44
CA ARG A 76 -3.76 -4.67 2.51
C ARG A 76 -2.38 -5.29 2.27
N VAL A 77 -1.38 -4.45 2.00
CA VAL A 77 0.01 -4.89 1.80
C VAL A 77 0.59 -5.52 3.07
N GLU A 78 0.38 -4.91 4.24
CA GLU A 78 0.82 -5.44 5.53
C GLU A 78 0.17 -6.80 5.85
N SER A 79 -1.14 -6.93 5.60
CA SER A 79 -1.87 -8.19 5.77
C SER A 79 -1.32 -9.28 4.85
N PHE A 80 -1.08 -8.95 3.59
CA PHE A 80 -0.45 -9.85 2.63
C PHE A 80 0.93 -10.32 3.12
N TRP A 81 1.80 -9.39 3.51
CA TRP A 81 3.15 -9.74 4.00
C TRP A 81 3.10 -10.53 5.31
N GLY A 82 2.18 -10.22 6.22
CA GLY A 82 1.95 -10.98 7.45
C GLY A 82 1.55 -12.41 7.15
N ALA A 83 0.57 -12.61 6.27
CA ALA A 83 0.13 -13.93 5.84
C ALA A 83 1.24 -14.72 5.11
N LEU A 84 2.05 -14.04 4.29
CA LEU A 84 3.17 -14.65 3.59
C LEU A 84 4.24 -15.15 4.58
N LYS A 85 4.60 -14.32 5.56
CA LYS A 85 5.59 -14.66 6.61
C LYS A 85 5.09 -15.75 7.54
N ALA A 86 3.82 -15.74 7.93
CA ALA A 86 3.25 -16.78 8.79
C ALA A 86 3.34 -18.17 8.14
N ARG A 87 3.23 -18.23 6.81
CA ARG A 87 3.23 -19.48 6.04
C ARG A 87 4.61 -19.92 5.58
N SER A 88 5.42 -18.97 5.18
CA SER A 88 6.79 -19.18 4.72
C SER A 88 7.73 -18.32 5.57
N PRO A 89 7.90 -18.68 6.86
CA PRO A 89 8.71 -17.89 7.80
C PRO A 89 10.20 -17.91 7.42
N GLU A 90 10.61 -18.93 6.67
CA GLU A 90 11.96 -19.06 6.15
C GLU A 90 12.29 -17.94 5.15
N LYS A 91 13.54 -17.49 5.18
CA LYS A 91 14.08 -16.58 4.15
C LYS A 91 14.01 -17.23 2.77
N ILE A 92 14.16 -16.42 1.72
CA ILE A 92 14.32 -16.94 0.36
C ILE A 92 15.57 -17.83 0.35
N ARG A 93 15.41 -19.07 -0.12
CA ARG A 93 16.46 -20.11 -0.03
C ARG A 93 17.39 -20.05 -1.24
N LYS A 94 16.90 -19.55 -2.37
CA LYS A 94 17.70 -19.44 -3.59
C LYS A 94 18.80 -18.38 -3.46
N GLN A 95 19.97 -18.67 -4.00
CA GLN A 95 21.13 -17.76 -3.98
C GLN A 95 21.21 -16.87 -5.23
N VAL A 96 20.68 -17.34 -6.36
CA VAL A 96 20.71 -16.61 -7.64
C VAL A 96 19.58 -15.56 -7.67
N PRO A 97 19.84 -14.28 -8.00
CA PRO A 97 18.83 -13.20 -7.96
C PRO A 97 17.55 -13.50 -8.72
N HIS A 98 17.65 -14.03 -9.95
CA HIS A 98 16.47 -14.42 -10.72
C HIS A 98 15.64 -15.49 -10.01
N ALA A 99 16.30 -16.52 -9.45
CA ALA A 99 15.62 -17.58 -8.72
C ALA A 99 15.01 -17.10 -7.40
N GLN A 100 15.57 -16.06 -6.77
CA GLN A 100 14.98 -15.40 -5.60
C GLN A 100 13.67 -14.71 -5.95
N VAL A 101 13.63 -13.98 -7.07
CA VAL A 101 12.42 -13.35 -7.59
C VAL A 101 11.36 -14.40 -7.89
N VAL A 102 11.73 -15.48 -8.59
CA VAL A 102 10.82 -16.60 -8.88
C VAL A 102 10.26 -17.22 -7.59
N GLU A 103 11.11 -17.50 -6.59
CA GLU A 103 10.66 -18.05 -5.31
C GLU A 103 9.68 -17.09 -4.60
N ALA A 104 9.98 -15.79 -4.56
CA ALA A 104 9.10 -14.79 -3.96
C ALA A 104 7.74 -14.71 -4.68
N THR A 105 7.76 -14.69 -6.02
CA THR A 105 6.54 -14.67 -6.84
C THR A 105 5.70 -15.93 -6.63
N LEU A 106 6.32 -17.12 -6.57
CA LEU A 106 5.60 -18.36 -6.31
C LEU A 106 4.93 -18.37 -4.94
N ARG A 107 5.58 -17.84 -3.90
CA ARG A 107 4.95 -17.70 -2.57
C ARG A 107 3.73 -16.77 -2.63
N ALA A 108 3.79 -15.68 -3.41
CA ALA A 108 2.66 -14.79 -3.64
C ALA A 108 1.50 -15.48 -4.39
N VAL A 109 1.80 -16.25 -5.44
CA VAL A 109 0.80 -17.03 -6.19
C VAL A 109 0.10 -18.04 -5.28
N VAL A 110 0.84 -18.76 -4.43
CA VAL A 110 0.26 -19.69 -3.45
C VAL A 110 -0.67 -18.97 -2.47
N HIS A 111 -0.31 -17.77 -2.01
CA HIS A 111 -1.20 -16.96 -1.17
C HIS A 111 -2.51 -16.62 -1.90
N ASN A 112 -2.42 -16.14 -3.13
CA ASN A 112 -3.58 -15.75 -3.94
C ASN A 112 -4.51 -16.94 -4.23
N LEU A 113 -3.94 -18.10 -4.61
CA LEU A 113 -4.71 -19.32 -4.84
C LEU A 113 -5.49 -19.75 -3.60
N ARG A 114 -4.89 -19.64 -2.42
CA ARG A 114 -5.58 -19.97 -1.16
C ARG A 114 -6.68 -19.00 -0.82
N GLN A 115 -6.44 -17.70 -1.01
CA GLN A 115 -7.48 -16.69 -0.86
C GLN A 115 -8.63 -17.02 -1.78
N LEU A 116 -8.38 -17.26 -3.07
CA LEU A 116 -9.40 -17.65 -4.03
C LEU A 116 -10.19 -18.88 -3.56
N CYS A 117 -9.52 -19.96 -3.15
CA CYS A 117 -10.21 -21.16 -2.63
C CYS A 117 -11.08 -20.84 -1.40
N TYR A 118 -10.59 -20.02 -0.48
CA TYR A 118 -11.34 -19.59 0.70
C TYR A 118 -12.57 -18.76 0.32
N TRP A 119 -12.40 -17.79 -0.58
CA TRP A 119 -13.48 -16.96 -1.11
C TRP A 119 -14.52 -17.77 -1.87
N ARG A 120 -14.11 -18.77 -2.65
CA ARG A 120 -15.03 -19.72 -3.29
C ARG A 120 -15.83 -20.52 -2.26
N TRP A 121 -15.20 -20.92 -1.16
CA TRP A 121 -15.87 -21.67 -0.11
C TRP A 121 -16.85 -20.82 0.70
N VAL A 122 -16.45 -19.61 1.11
CA VAL A 122 -17.26 -18.73 1.97
C VAL A 122 -18.30 -17.94 1.20
N ALA A 123 -17.92 -17.36 0.06
CA ALA A 123 -18.76 -16.43 -0.70
C ALA A 123 -19.34 -17.04 -1.97
N GLN A 124 -19.14 -18.35 -2.21
CA GLN A 124 -19.62 -19.07 -3.40
C GLN A 124 -19.28 -18.36 -4.73
N LEU A 125 -18.14 -17.68 -4.76
CA LEU A 125 -17.72 -16.92 -5.94
C LEU A 125 -17.47 -17.88 -7.10
N GLU A 126 -18.21 -17.69 -8.18
CA GLU A 126 -17.91 -18.34 -9.46
C GLU A 126 -16.77 -17.58 -10.15
N PRO A 127 -15.80 -18.29 -10.76
CA PRO A 127 -14.76 -17.65 -11.53
C PRO A 127 -15.38 -16.90 -12.72
N LYS A 128 -15.07 -15.62 -12.85
CA LYS A 128 -15.47 -14.81 -14.02
C LYS A 128 -14.91 -15.48 -15.29
N PRO A 129 -15.73 -15.76 -16.33
CA PRO A 129 -15.23 -16.30 -17.59
C PRO A 129 -14.16 -15.38 -18.18
N ASN A 130 -13.09 -15.95 -18.75
CA ASN A 130 -11.99 -15.18 -19.35
C ASN A 130 -12.44 -14.30 -20.53
N ASP A 131 -13.63 -14.55 -21.08
CA ASP A 131 -14.21 -13.84 -22.23
C ASP A 131 -14.87 -12.52 -21.84
N GLU A 132 -15.09 -12.26 -20.54
CA GLU A 132 -15.56 -10.97 -20.09
C GLU A 132 -14.39 -10.00 -19.93
N PRO A 133 -14.48 -8.78 -20.47
CA PRO A 133 -13.42 -7.80 -20.33
C PRO A 133 -13.09 -7.60 -18.85
N PRO A 134 -11.81 -7.29 -18.52
CA PRO A 134 -11.44 -6.88 -17.17
C PRO A 134 -12.44 -5.84 -16.69
N VAL A 135 -12.95 -5.99 -15.47
CA VAL A 135 -13.80 -4.93 -14.88
C VAL A 135 -12.94 -3.67 -14.89
N GLU A 136 -13.36 -2.64 -15.62
CA GLU A 136 -12.72 -1.34 -15.54
C GLU A 136 -12.82 -0.88 -14.09
N VAL A 137 -11.70 -0.95 -13.38
CA VAL A 137 -11.57 -0.37 -12.05
C VAL A 137 -11.52 1.13 -12.29
N GLY A 138 -12.70 1.77 -12.29
CA GLY A 138 -12.83 3.19 -12.51
C GLY A 138 -12.15 3.99 -11.39
N GLY A 139 -11.33 4.97 -11.80
CA GLY A 139 -10.76 6.03 -10.97
C GLY A 139 -9.30 5.84 -10.58
#